data_AF-A0A397HC57-F1
#
_entry.id   AF-A0A397HC57-F1
#
_cell.length_a   1.000
_cell.length_b   1.000
_cell.length_c   1.000
_cell.angle_alpha   90.00
_cell.angle_beta   90.00
_cell.angle_gamma   90.00
#
_symmetry.space_group_name_H-M   'P 1'
#
loop_
_entity.id
_entity.type
_entity.pdbx_description
1 polymer ?
#
loop_
_entity_poly.entity_id
_entity_poly.type
_entity_poly.pdbx_seq_one_letter_code
_entity_poly.pdbx_strand_id
1 'polypeptide(L)'
;MAILTAVYATPKSSTLIIHTDSQASIDSINNSLDVNAKIHKKLKNWTLLYAIKELIVVQDIHLQLVKVKAHSGIEHNKLADKLAKDGIFQSKCIPNIPSLSSVNAIGQWRSKIIEVPLRGFVKKIGTSRHTAQWRLLNRHLDVMSDYKSQQVA
;
A
#
# COMPACT_ATOMS: atom_id res chain seq x y z
N MET A 1 2.76 -7.74 1.39
CA MET A 1 2.59 -9.06 0.74
C MET A 1 3.13 -10.19 1.58
N ALA A 2 4.44 -10.25 1.88
CA ALA A 2 5.01 -11.36 2.65
C ALA A 2 4.26 -11.68 3.96
N ILE A 3 3.93 -10.66 4.77
CA ILE A 3 3.18 -10.85 6.01
C ILE A 3 1.76 -11.39 5.76
N LEU A 4 1.05 -10.90 4.73
CA LEU A 4 -0.28 -11.42 4.37
C LEU A 4 -0.22 -12.91 4.03
N THR A 5 0.77 -13.32 3.22
CA THR A 5 0.96 -14.72 2.84
C THR A 5 1.30 -15.60 4.05
N ALA A 6 2.15 -15.10 4.96
CA ALA A 6 2.50 -15.82 6.18
C ALA A 6 1.29 -16.02 7.09
N VAL A 7 0.49 -14.97 7.31
CA VAL A 7 -0.77 -15.06 8.07
C VAL A 7 -1.73 -16.04 7.40
N TYR A 8 -1.93 -15.94 6.10
CA TYR A 8 -2.83 -16.84 5.36
C TYR A 8 -2.44 -18.32 5.48
N ALA A 9 -1.13 -18.61 5.44
CA ALA A 9 -0.60 -19.97 5.54
C ALA A 9 -0.56 -20.51 6.98
N THR A 10 -0.88 -19.69 7.98
CA THR A 10 -0.82 -20.07 9.39
C THR A 10 -2.09 -20.82 9.81
N PRO A 11 -1.98 -21.91 10.59
CA PRO A 11 -3.14 -22.63 11.10
C PRO A 11 -4.00 -21.77 12.03
N LYS A 12 -5.29 -22.12 12.13
CA LYS A 12 -6.23 -21.46 13.06
C LYS A 12 -5.80 -21.62 14.52
N SER A 13 -6.14 -20.64 15.36
CA SER A 13 -5.91 -20.60 16.80
C SER A 13 -4.45 -20.85 17.17
N SER A 14 -3.53 -20.18 16.47
CA SER A 14 -2.09 -20.34 16.67
C SER A 14 -1.37 -19.00 16.84
N THR A 15 -0.16 -19.06 17.39
CA THR A 15 0.70 -17.89 17.55
C THR A 15 1.67 -17.81 16.39
N LEU A 16 1.67 -16.66 15.70
CA LEU A 16 2.57 -16.37 14.59
C LEU A 16 3.56 -15.28 14.99
N ILE A 17 4.85 -15.61 15.03
CA ILE A 17 5.93 -14.65 15.28
C ILE A 17 6.67 -14.41 13.96
N ILE A 18 6.63 -13.17 13.45
CA ILE A 18 7.32 -12.80 12.21
C ILE A 18 8.50 -11.90 12.55
N HIS A 19 9.69 -12.38 12.23
CA HIS A 19 10.91 -11.57 12.24
C HIS A 19 11.05 -10.86 10.89
N THR A 20 11.02 -9.54 10.88
CA THR A 20 11.12 -8.73 9.66
C THR A 20 11.99 -7.50 9.86
N ASP A 21 12.74 -7.13 8.82
CA ASP A 21 13.54 -5.91 8.81
C ASP A 21 12.74 -4.66 8.39
N SER A 22 11.48 -4.83 7.96
CA SER A 22 10.65 -3.73 7.46
C SER A 22 9.91 -3.03 8.60
N GLN A 23 10.52 -2.00 9.19
CA GLN A 23 9.87 -1.19 10.24
C GLN A 23 8.54 -0.58 9.74
N ALA A 24 8.52 -0.10 8.50
CA ALA A 24 7.32 0.48 7.90
C ALA A 24 6.15 -0.53 7.84
N SER A 25 6.44 -1.83 7.65
CA SER A 25 5.42 -2.87 7.66
C SER A 25 4.89 -3.13 9.07
N ILE A 26 5.78 -3.18 10.07
CA ILE A 26 5.42 -3.31 11.49
C ILE A 26 4.50 -2.15 11.90
N ASP A 27 4.92 -0.91 11.65
CA ASP A 27 4.17 0.28 12.02
C ASP A 27 2.80 0.30 11.32
N SER A 28 2.75 -0.03 10.03
CA SER A 28 1.48 -0.02 9.27
C SER A 28 0.48 -1.05 9.81
N ILE A 29 0.94 -2.25 10.19
CA ILE A 29 0.07 -3.30 10.73
C ILE A 29 -0.38 -2.92 12.15
N ASN A 30 0.54 -2.54 13.03
CA ASN A 30 0.19 -2.14 14.39
C ASN A 30 -0.82 -0.98 14.40
N ASN A 31 -0.61 0.03 13.54
CA ASN A 31 -1.55 1.13 13.38
C ASN A 31 -2.91 0.71 12.81
N SER A 32 -2.98 -0.37 12.03
CA SER A 32 -4.24 -0.90 11.47
C SER A 32 -5.04 -1.76 12.46
N LEU A 33 -4.34 -2.39 13.40
CA LEU A 33 -4.93 -3.20 14.46
C LEU A 33 -5.53 -2.33 15.58
N ASP A 34 -5.01 -1.12 15.79
CA ASP A 34 -5.57 -0.16 16.73
C ASP A 34 -7.03 0.21 16.39
N VAL A 35 -7.92 -0.01 17.37
CA VAL A 35 -9.38 0.14 17.27
C VAL A 35 -9.81 1.62 17.24
N ASN A 36 -9.02 2.52 17.81
CA ASN A 36 -9.38 3.95 17.94
C ASN A 36 -9.09 4.79 16.68
N ALA A 37 -8.48 4.15 15.68
CA ALA A 37 -7.86 4.84 14.58
C ALA A 37 -8.88 5.23 13.50
N LYS A 38 -9.51 6.42 13.60
CA LYS A 38 -10.15 7.15 12.45
C LYS A 38 -9.22 7.34 11.22
N ILE A 39 -8.01 6.78 11.30
CA ILE A 39 -6.88 6.68 10.37
C ILE A 39 -7.21 5.80 9.15
N HIS A 40 -8.30 5.03 9.13
CA HIS A 40 -8.64 4.17 7.98
C HIS A 40 -8.66 4.91 6.62
N LYS A 41 -9.03 6.19 6.61
CA LYS A 41 -9.04 7.05 5.41
C LYS A 41 -7.66 7.56 4.98
N LYS A 42 -6.61 7.29 5.77
CA LYS A 42 -5.22 7.78 5.65
C LYS A 42 -4.21 6.67 5.42
N LEU A 43 -4.62 5.40 5.39
CA LEU A 43 -3.69 4.29 5.18
C LEU A 43 -3.37 4.12 3.70
N LYS A 44 -2.08 3.98 3.40
CA LYS A 44 -1.62 3.45 2.12
C LYS A 44 -1.73 1.93 2.17
N ASN A 45 -1.94 1.29 1.03
CA ASN A 45 -2.05 -0.18 0.91
C ASN A 45 -3.13 -0.76 1.84
N TRP A 46 -4.26 -0.06 1.95
CA TRP A 46 -5.30 -0.39 2.93
C TRP A 46 -5.90 -1.78 2.67
N THR A 47 -5.96 -2.24 1.41
CA THR A 47 -6.50 -3.55 1.05
C THR A 47 -5.71 -4.68 1.71
N LEU A 48 -4.39 -4.59 1.70
CA LEU A 48 -3.51 -5.57 2.34
C LEU A 48 -3.65 -5.56 3.86
N LEU A 49 -3.74 -4.37 4.46
CA LEU A 49 -3.89 -4.23 5.91
C LEU A 49 -5.24 -4.80 6.38
N TYR A 50 -6.32 -4.55 5.64
CA TYR A 50 -7.64 -5.10 5.95
C TYR A 50 -7.68 -6.61 5.78
N ALA A 51 -7.09 -7.14 4.70
CA ALA A 51 -6.99 -8.58 4.51
C ALA A 51 -6.22 -9.27 5.66
N ILE A 52 -5.10 -8.69 6.11
CA ILE A 52 -4.34 -9.19 7.26
C ILE A 52 -5.20 -9.16 8.53
N LYS A 53 -5.82 -8.00 8.83
CA LYS A 53 -6.65 -7.83 10.02
C LYS A 53 -7.80 -8.81 10.07
N GLU A 54 -8.49 -9.01 8.96
CA GLU A 54 -9.62 -9.92 8.87
C GLU A 54 -9.18 -11.38 9.01
N LEU A 55 -8.07 -11.78 8.36
CA LEU A 55 -7.53 -13.13 8.52
C LEU A 55 -7.10 -13.42 9.97
N ILE A 56 -6.46 -12.46 10.64
CA ILE A 56 -6.09 -12.58 12.06
C ILE A 56 -7.32 -12.89 12.92
N VAL A 57 -8.44 -12.19 12.68
CA VAL A 57 -9.70 -12.38 13.43
C VAL A 57 -10.35 -13.71 13.06
N VAL A 58 -10.49 -14.02 11.77
CA VAL A 58 -11.18 -15.22 11.27
C VAL A 58 -10.42 -16.50 11.62
N GLN A 59 -9.09 -16.45 11.63
CA GLN A 59 -8.24 -17.57 11.96
C GLN A 59 -7.86 -17.60 13.45
N ASP A 60 -8.25 -16.60 14.25
CA ASP A 60 -7.88 -16.51 15.67
C ASP A 60 -6.35 -16.59 15.88
N ILE A 61 -5.59 -15.82 15.09
CA ILE A 61 -4.12 -15.82 15.15
C ILE A 61 -3.63 -14.77 16.14
N HIS A 62 -2.76 -15.17 17.07
CA HIS A 62 -1.99 -14.22 17.86
C HIS A 62 -0.72 -13.81 17.11
N LEU A 63 -0.78 -12.67 16.40
CA LEU A 63 0.34 -12.15 15.60
C LEU A 63 1.30 -11.30 16.44
N GLN A 64 2.59 -11.66 16.44
CA GLN A 64 3.67 -10.85 16.97
C GLN A 64 4.67 -10.49 15.85
N LEU A 65 4.99 -9.20 15.73
CA LEU A 65 5.99 -8.71 14.78
C LEU A 65 7.25 -8.29 15.51
N VAL A 66 8.40 -8.85 15.12
CA VAL A 66 9.70 -8.59 15.73
C VAL A 66 10.62 -7.93 14.71
N LYS A 67 11.11 -6.73 15.03
CA LYS A 67 12.08 -6.03 14.20
C LYS A 67 13.43 -6.73 14.27
N VAL A 68 13.98 -7.07 13.11
CA VAL A 68 15.39 -7.49 12.97
C VAL A 68 16.21 -6.43 12.24
N LYS A 69 17.52 -6.39 12.46
CA LYS A 69 18.39 -5.42 11.80
C LYS A 69 18.61 -5.84 10.34
N ALA A 70 18.37 -4.92 9.41
CA ALA A 70 18.66 -5.17 8.00
C ALA A 70 20.16 -5.43 7.82
N HIS A 71 20.51 -6.34 6.92
CA HIS A 71 21.90 -6.67 6.57
C HIS A 71 22.78 -7.12 7.75
N SER A 72 22.21 -7.60 8.86
CA SER A 72 22.97 -8.01 10.05
C SER A 72 23.50 -9.44 10.00
N GLY A 73 23.59 -10.05 8.82
CA GLY A 73 24.09 -11.41 8.70
C GLY A 73 23.08 -12.52 8.99
N ILE A 74 21.83 -12.22 9.37
CA ILE A 74 20.81 -13.24 9.70
C ILE A 74 20.44 -14.05 8.46
N GLU A 75 20.79 -15.34 8.47
CA GLU A 75 20.64 -16.25 7.32
C GLU A 75 19.19 -16.33 6.81
N HIS A 76 18.22 -16.51 7.70
CA HIS A 76 16.81 -16.59 7.29
C HIS A 76 16.27 -15.27 6.72
N ASN A 77 16.75 -14.11 7.18
CA ASN A 77 16.37 -12.82 6.60
C ASN A 77 16.98 -12.64 5.21
N LYS A 78 18.27 -13.00 5.04
CA LYS A 78 18.93 -13.00 3.73
C LYS A 78 18.21 -13.90 2.73
N LEU A 79 17.79 -15.09 3.18
CA LEU A 79 17.02 -16.02 2.35
C LEU A 79 15.66 -15.42 1.97
N ALA A 80 14.95 -14.82 2.93
CA ALA A 80 13.69 -14.14 2.65
C ALA A 80 13.86 -12.98 1.64
N ASP A 81 14.91 -12.18 1.78
CA ASP A 81 15.23 -11.10 0.83
C ASP A 81 15.54 -11.63 -0.57
N LYS A 82 16.28 -12.75 -0.65
CA LYS A 82 16.58 -13.41 -1.92
C LYS A 82 15.29 -13.93 -2.58
N LEU A 83 14.46 -14.66 -1.84
CA LEU A 83 13.18 -15.16 -2.35
C LEU A 83 12.24 -14.02 -2.78
N ALA A 84 12.23 -12.91 -2.05
CA ALA A 84 11.46 -11.72 -2.43
C ALA A 84 11.96 -11.10 -3.74
N LYS A 85 13.27 -11.08 -3.99
CA LYS A 85 13.87 -10.63 -5.25
C LYS A 85 13.54 -11.58 -6.40
N ASP A 86 13.66 -12.88 -6.17
CA ASP A 86 13.35 -13.90 -7.18
C ASP A 86 11.86 -13.86 -7.56
N GLY A 87 10.99 -13.51 -6.61
CA GLY A 87 9.54 -13.37 -6.82
C GLY A 87 9.08 -12.10 -7.54
N ILE A 88 9.97 -11.16 -7.93
CA ILE A 88 9.58 -9.88 -8.54
C ILE A 88 8.75 -10.06 -9.82
N PHE A 89 9.07 -11.09 -10.61
CA PHE A 89 8.41 -11.36 -11.90
C PHE A 89 7.23 -12.33 -11.78
N GLN A 90 6.95 -12.84 -10.59
CA GLN A 90 5.83 -13.74 -10.37
C GLN A 90 4.51 -12.96 -10.24
N SER A 91 3.39 -13.67 -10.44
CA SER A 91 2.07 -13.10 -10.23
C SER A 91 1.93 -12.64 -8.77
N LYS A 92 1.46 -11.40 -8.60
CA LYS A 92 1.23 -10.86 -7.26
C LYS A 92 -0.02 -11.52 -6.69
N CYS A 93 0.07 -12.00 -5.46
CA CYS A 93 -1.13 -12.34 -4.70
C CYS A 93 -1.94 -11.06 -4.47
N ILE A 94 -3.22 -11.09 -4.84
CA ILE A 94 -4.15 -9.98 -4.68
C ILE A 94 -5.25 -10.50 -3.75
N PRO A 95 -5.47 -9.88 -2.58
CA PRO A 95 -6.56 -10.30 -1.71
C PRO A 95 -7.91 -10.10 -2.43
N ASN A 96 -8.83 -11.03 -2.22
CA ASN A 96 -10.19 -10.90 -2.72
C ASN A 96 -10.94 -9.85 -1.87
N ILE A 97 -10.85 -8.58 -2.28
CA ILE A 97 -11.39 -7.46 -1.48
C ILE A 97 -12.91 -7.55 -1.28
N PRO A 98 -13.72 -7.93 -2.30
CA PRO A 98 -15.16 -8.11 -2.10
C PRO A 98 -15.56 -9.14 -1.04
N SER A 99 -14.69 -10.11 -0.72
CA SER A 99 -14.96 -11.08 0.35
C SER A 99 -14.58 -10.59 1.75
N LEU A 100 -14.01 -9.39 1.87
CA LEU A 100 -13.66 -8.81 3.17
C LEU A 100 -14.91 -8.20 3.81
N SER A 101 -15.42 -8.84 4.86
CA SER A 101 -16.58 -8.41 5.65
C SER A 101 -16.40 -7.03 6.28
N SER A 102 -15.16 -6.62 6.48
CA SER A 102 -14.79 -5.32 7.06
C SER A 102 -14.85 -4.14 6.07
N VAL A 103 -15.13 -4.39 4.79
CA VAL A 103 -15.06 -3.40 3.70
C VAL A 103 -16.43 -3.14 3.09
N ASN A 104 -17.04 -2.00 3.43
CA ASN A 104 -18.38 -1.64 2.91
C ASN A 104 -18.35 -0.96 1.53
N ALA A 105 -17.23 -0.36 1.14
CA ALA A 105 -17.10 0.35 -0.12
C ALA A 105 -15.65 0.38 -0.60
N ILE A 106 -15.46 0.25 -1.92
CA ILE A 106 -14.14 0.20 -2.55
C ILE A 106 -14.02 1.37 -3.52
N GLY A 107 -13.09 2.29 -3.25
CA GLY A 107 -12.75 3.37 -4.17
C GLY A 107 -11.96 2.84 -5.36
N GLN A 108 -12.47 3.07 -6.58
CA GLN A 108 -11.79 2.69 -7.81
C GLN A 108 -11.66 3.88 -8.77
N TRP A 109 -10.59 3.89 -9.57
CA TRP A 109 -10.38 4.81 -10.66
C TRP A 109 -9.92 4.06 -11.90
N ARG A 110 -10.69 4.14 -12.99
CA ARG A 110 -10.44 3.36 -14.24
C ARG A 110 -10.24 1.86 -13.93
N SER A 111 -11.14 1.30 -13.13
CA SER A 111 -11.12 -0.10 -12.69
C SER A 111 -9.88 -0.52 -11.88
N LYS A 112 -9.09 0.44 -11.38
CA LYS A 112 -7.98 0.19 -10.46
C LYS A 112 -8.35 0.67 -9.07
N ILE A 113 -8.07 -0.16 -8.06
CA ILE A 113 -8.31 0.18 -6.66
C ILE A 113 -7.38 1.32 -6.25
N ILE A 114 -7.92 2.27 -5.49
CA ILE A 114 -7.18 3.40 -4.96
C ILE A 114 -6.51 2.96 -3.64
N GLU A 115 -5.21 2.69 -3.70
CA GLU A 115 -4.39 2.24 -2.55
C GLU A 115 -3.79 3.39 -1.72
N VAL A 116 -4.25 4.61 -1.97
CA VAL A 116 -3.80 5.82 -1.27
C VAL A 116 -4.98 6.47 -0.55
N PRO A 117 -4.71 7.34 0.43
CA PRO A 117 -5.76 8.09 1.12
C PRO A 117 -6.70 8.78 0.13
N LEU A 118 -8.00 8.45 0.18
CA LEU A 118 -8.97 8.90 -0.81
C LEU A 118 -9.03 10.43 -0.91
N ARG A 119 -8.94 11.14 0.21
CA ARG A 119 -8.88 12.61 0.23
C ARG A 119 -7.66 13.15 -0.53
N GLY A 120 -6.50 12.53 -0.32
CA GLY A 120 -5.26 12.92 -1.01
C GLY A 120 -5.36 12.65 -2.51
N PHE A 121 -5.97 11.52 -2.89
CA PHE A 121 -6.24 11.17 -4.27
C PHE A 121 -7.16 12.19 -4.96
N VAL A 122 -8.32 12.49 -4.36
CA VAL A 122 -9.27 13.48 -4.90
C VAL A 122 -8.64 14.86 -4.99
N LYS A 123 -7.88 15.29 -3.96
CA LYS A 123 -7.14 16.56 -4.01
C LYS A 123 -6.16 16.59 -5.19
N LYS A 124 -5.41 15.51 -5.43
CA LYS A 124 -4.47 15.41 -6.56
C LYS A 124 -5.18 15.55 -7.90
N ILE A 125 -6.32 14.88 -8.09
CA ILE A 125 -7.15 15.05 -9.29
C ILE A 125 -7.57 16.51 -9.46
N GLY A 126 -8.09 17.13 -8.40
CA GLY A 126 -8.53 18.52 -8.42
C GLY A 126 -7.40 19.48 -8.81
N THR A 127 -6.23 19.33 -8.20
CA THR A 127 -5.04 20.14 -8.52
C THR A 127 -4.58 19.92 -9.96
N SER A 128 -4.48 18.68 -10.44
CA SER A 128 -4.09 18.40 -11.82
C SER A 128 -5.06 19.02 -12.83
N ARG A 129 -6.37 18.95 -12.57
CA ARG A 129 -7.39 19.58 -13.42
C ARG A 129 -7.23 21.11 -13.44
N HIS A 130 -7.08 21.72 -12.27
CA HIS A 130 -6.87 23.16 -12.15
C HIS A 130 -5.61 23.61 -12.89
N THR A 131 -4.49 22.90 -12.72
CA THR A 131 -3.23 23.19 -13.43
C THR A 131 -3.38 23.03 -14.95
N ALA A 132 -4.10 22.00 -15.43
CA ALA A 132 -4.36 21.84 -16.86
C ALA A 132 -5.21 22.98 -17.42
N GLN A 133 -6.29 23.36 -16.72
CA GLN A 133 -7.12 24.50 -17.09
C GLN A 133 -6.32 25.80 -17.14
N TRP A 134 -5.49 26.04 -16.10
CA TRP A 134 -4.65 27.22 -16.04
C TRP A 134 -3.66 27.31 -17.22
N ARG A 135 -3.04 26.19 -17.60
CA ARG A 135 -2.14 26.11 -18.77
C ARG A 135 -2.83 26.37 -20.11
N LEU A 136 -4.12 26.06 -20.20
CA LEU A 136 -4.91 26.19 -21.43
C LEU A 136 -5.61 27.55 -21.55
N LEU A 137 -5.48 28.44 -20.57
CA LEU A 137 -5.96 29.81 -20.69
C LEU A 137 -5.15 30.54 -21.78
N ASN A 138 -5.84 31.20 -22.71
CA ASN A 138 -5.23 31.84 -23.89
C ASN A 138 -4.03 32.76 -23.57
N ARG A 139 -4.04 33.44 -22.41
CA ARG A 139 -2.94 34.31 -21.96
C ARG A 139 -1.61 33.57 -21.71
N HIS A 140 -1.65 32.26 -21.47
CA HIS A 140 -0.45 31.45 -21.23
C HIS A 140 0.01 30.67 -22.47
N LEU A 141 -0.79 30.61 -23.53
CA LEU A 141 -0.40 29.94 -24.78
C LEU A 141 0.70 30.72 -25.50
N ASP A 142 0.60 32.04 -25.60
CA ASP A 142 1.61 32.91 -26.23
C ASP A 142 2.97 32.80 -25.52
N VAL A 143 2.95 32.84 -24.18
CA VAL A 143 4.17 32.68 -23.36
C VAL A 143 4.81 31.30 -23.57
N MET A 144 4.00 30.26 -23.74
CA MET A 144 4.50 28.90 -23.98
C MET A 144 4.98 28.67 -25.42
N SER A 145 4.39 29.35 -26.42
CA SER A 145 4.89 29.31 -27.80
C SER A 145 6.22 30.05 -27.91
N ASP A 146 6.35 31.22 -27.30
CA ASP A 146 7.59 32.01 -27.33
C ASP A 146 8.76 31.26 -26.69
N TYR A 147 8.51 30.58 -25.58
CA TYR A 147 9.52 29.76 -24.90
C TYR A 147 9.98 28.55 -25.74
N LYS A 148 9.06 27.90 -26.47
CA LYS A 148 9.42 26.79 -27.38
C LYS A 148 10.23 27.26 -28.58
N SER A 149 9.90 28.43 -29.13
CA SER A 149 10.64 29.02 -30.26
C SER A 149 12.08 29.37 -29.88
N GLN A 150 12.34 29.73 -28.62
CA GLN A 150 13.68 30.05 -28.10
C GLN A 150 14.56 28.82 -27.80
N GLN A 151 13.99 27.62 -27.64
CA GLN A 151 14.78 26.39 -27.39
C GLN A 151 15.17 25.62 -28.67
N VAL A 152 14.62 26.00 -29.82
CA VAL A 152 14.86 25.33 -31.12
C VAL A 152 15.87 26.11 -31.98
N ALA A 153 16.38 27.24 -31.49
CA ALA A 153 17.50 27.99 -32.06
C ALA A 153 18.81 27.67 -31.31
#